data_AF-A0AA43L491-F1
#
_entry.id   AF-A0AA43L491-F1
#
_cell.length_a   1.000
_cell.length_b   1.000
_cell.length_c   1.000
_cell.angle_alpha   90.00
_cell.angle_beta   90.00
_cell.angle_gamma   90.00
#
_symmetry.space_group_name_H-M   'P 1'
#
loop_
_entity.id
_entity.type
_entity.pdbx_description
1 polymer ?
#
loop_
_entity_poly.entity_id
_entity_poly.type
_entity_poly.pdbx_seq_one_letter_code
_entity_poly.pdbx_strand_id
1 'polypeptide(L)'
;MENVSNVIKKLSWGTPEDEKEEAMKKLQYIRDEDLHLLLQPISKEYWDGAAETVIRLGYPRVKSILPGLLEWIQDRNWPGAGEIADFLLEIGDPMIPYVKDVLNQHSEDQEWVYWIFEVLINHWNTIQVVQIQAELIKISQEKANDLSALRILLTHGIYAKDVVCEIIQCKKDVIAFELKELHDTHPEIDCEALHKQFFDQQPNEIKQFHEHNKDRFYICKAISNRQEVLSEIEIFTAEFLT
;
A
#
# COMPACT_ATOMS: atom_id res chain seq x y z
N MET A 1 13.26 -20.82 -32.32
CA MET A 1 12.71 -19.62 -31.68
C MET A 1 13.72 -19.14 -30.66
N GLU A 2 13.99 -17.84 -30.62
CA GLU A 2 14.80 -17.24 -29.56
C GLU A 2 14.15 -17.55 -28.19
N ASN A 3 14.96 -17.90 -27.19
CA ASN A 3 14.46 -18.18 -25.85
C ASN A 3 13.84 -16.90 -25.26
N VAL A 4 12.62 -16.97 -24.73
CA VAL A 4 11.88 -15.82 -24.15
C VAL A 4 12.75 -15.07 -23.13
N SER A 5 13.50 -15.78 -22.28
CA SER A 5 14.40 -15.17 -21.30
C SER A 5 15.54 -14.36 -21.93
N ASN A 6 16.01 -14.72 -23.14
CA ASN A 6 17.00 -13.92 -23.85
C ASN A 6 16.39 -12.64 -24.44
N VAL A 7 15.12 -12.70 -24.87
CA VAL A 7 14.40 -11.51 -25.34
C VAL A 7 14.14 -10.56 -24.17
N ILE A 8 13.74 -11.07 -22.99
CA ILE A 8 13.52 -10.25 -21.78
C ILE A 8 14.80 -9.51 -21.35
N LYS A 9 15.99 -10.10 -21.53
CA LYS A 9 17.26 -9.42 -21.22
C LYS A 9 17.49 -8.16 -22.06
N LYS A 10 16.80 -8.01 -23.19
CA LYS A 10 16.85 -6.81 -24.03
C LYS A 10 15.93 -5.69 -23.55
N LEU A 11 15.23 -5.89 -22.44
CA LEU A 11 14.42 -4.84 -21.79
C LEU A 11 15.21 -3.98 -20.80
N SER A 12 16.48 -4.29 -20.54
CA SER A 12 17.36 -3.53 -19.65
C SER A 12 17.50 -2.07 -20.11
N TRP A 13 17.59 -1.13 -19.17
CA TRP A 13 17.94 0.29 -19.41
C TRP A 13 19.19 0.50 -20.27
N GLY A 14 20.15 -0.42 -20.23
CA GLY A 14 21.39 -0.33 -21.02
C GLY A 14 21.24 -0.77 -22.48
N THR A 15 20.08 -1.30 -22.88
CA THR A 15 19.85 -1.78 -24.24
C THR A 15 19.53 -0.62 -25.18
N PRO A 16 20.10 -0.56 -26.39
CA PRO A 16 19.70 0.43 -27.39
C PRO A 16 18.19 0.42 -27.65
N GLU A 17 17.59 1.59 -27.84
CA GLU A 17 16.13 1.74 -27.95
C GLU A 17 15.53 0.92 -29.10
N ASP A 18 16.23 0.82 -30.22
CA ASP A 18 15.82 0.01 -31.37
C ASP A 18 15.85 -1.50 -31.07
N GLU A 19 16.85 -1.97 -30.33
CA GLU A 19 16.91 -3.35 -29.84
C GLU A 19 15.82 -3.64 -28.79
N LYS A 20 15.54 -2.67 -27.90
CA LYS A 20 14.47 -2.77 -26.90
C LYS A 20 13.10 -2.85 -27.58
N GLU A 21 12.84 -1.99 -28.56
CA GLU A 21 11.60 -1.99 -29.34
C GLU A 21 11.41 -3.30 -30.13
N GLU A 22 12.48 -3.82 -30.74
CA GLU A 22 12.42 -5.12 -31.42
C GLU A 22 12.15 -6.28 -30.44
N ALA A 23 12.72 -6.23 -29.25
CA ALA A 23 12.43 -7.20 -28.20
C ALA A 23 10.96 -7.13 -27.76
N MET A 24 10.40 -5.94 -27.55
CA MET A 24 8.99 -5.76 -27.23
C MET A 24 8.08 -6.29 -28.33
N LYS A 25 8.39 -6.05 -29.61
CA LYS A 25 7.65 -6.62 -30.76
C LYS A 25 7.65 -8.14 -30.76
N LYS A 26 8.79 -8.78 -30.45
CA LYS A 26 8.86 -10.24 -30.31
C LYS A 26 8.01 -10.73 -29.14
N LEU A 27 8.05 -10.03 -28.00
CA LEU A 27 7.29 -10.38 -26.80
C LEU A 27 5.77 -10.20 -26.97
N GLN A 28 5.30 -9.45 -27.96
CA GLN A 28 3.87 -9.42 -28.31
C GLN A 28 3.31 -10.82 -28.69
N TYR A 29 4.19 -11.73 -29.11
CA TYR A 29 3.84 -13.11 -29.47
C TYR A 29 4.27 -14.13 -28.40
N ILE A 30 4.57 -13.68 -27.17
CA ILE A 30 4.83 -14.57 -26.04
C ILE A 30 3.64 -15.52 -25.83
N ARG A 31 3.92 -16.76 -25.42
CA ARG A 31 2.88 -17.77 -25.13
C ARG A 31 2.25 -17.48 -23.78
N ASP A 32 0.98 -17.87 -23.61
CA ASP A 32 0.22 -17.65 -22.37
C ASP A 32 0.93 -18.23 -21.14
N GLU A 33 1.51 -19.43 -21.29
CA GLU A 33 2.26 -20.11 -20.24
C GLU A 33 3.52 -19.35 -19.81
N ASP A 34 4.06 -18.48 -20.67
CA ASP A 34 5.30 -17.74 -20.44
C ASP A 34 5.03 -16.29 -19.96
N LEU A 35 3.78 -15.83 -19.91
CA LEU A 35 3.43 -14.44 -19.51
C LEU A 35 3.96 -14.07 -18.12
N HIS A 36 3.99 -15.03 -17.20
CA HIS A 36 4.48 -14.82 -15.84
C HIS A 36 5.95 -14.37 -15.80
N LEU A 37 6.72 -14.62 -16.87
CA LEU A 37 8.11 -14.19 -16.97
C LEU A 37 8.25 -12.66 -17.13
N LEU A 38 7.17 -11.95 -17.44
CA LEU A 38 7.15 -10.48 -17.51
C LEU A 38 6.85 -9.81 -16.16
N LEU A 39 6.53 -10.59 -15.12
CA LEU A 39 6.30 -10.06 -13.78
C LEU A 39 7.64 -9.82 -13.09
N GLN A 40 8.03 -8.54 -12.98
CA GLN A 40 9.25 -8.07 -12.30
C GLN A 40 10.51 -8.89 -12.67
N PRO A 41 10.84 -9.03 -13.97
CA PRO A 41 11.88 -9.94 -14.40
C PRO A 41 13.28 -9.51 -13.94
N ILE A 42 14.10 -10.49 -13.57
CA ILE A 42 15.56 -10.39 -13.37
C ILE A 42 15.95 -9.41 -12.25
N SER A 43 15.83 -8.10 -12.47
CA SER A 43 16.12 -7.02 -11.53
C SER A 43 15.44 -5.72 -11.98
N LYS A 44 15.46 -4.69 -11.12
CA LYS A 44 14.76 -3.41 -11.35
C LYS A 44 15.05 -2.74 -12.70
N GLU A 45 16.22 -2.97 -13.29
CA GLU A 45 16.61 -2.37 -14.58
C GLU A 45 15.83 -2.90 -15.80
N TYR A 46 15.05 -3.98 -15.63
CA TYR A 46 14.22 -4.57 -16.70
C TYR A 46 12.72 -4.32 -16.51
N TRP A 47 12.32 -3.81 -15.33
CA TRP A 47 10.91 -3.81 -14.92
C TRP A 47 10.08 -2.82 -15.73
N ASP A 48 10.55 -1.60 -15.96
CA ASP A 48 9.83 -0.62 -16.79
C ASP A 48 9.61 -1.12 -18.24
N GLY A 49 10.60 -1.74 -18.87
CA GLY A 49 10.44 -2.36 -20.18
C GLY A 49 9.49 -3.55 -20.18
N ALA A 50 9.45 -4.32 -19.08
CA ALA A 50 8.49 -5.41 -18.92
C ALA A 50 7.06 -4.89 -18.69
N ALA A 51 6.90 -3.85 -17.88
CA ALA A 51 5.63 -3.17 -17.68
C ALA A 51 5.08 -2.62 -19.00
N GLU A 52 5.91 -1.94 -19.79
CA GLU A 52 5.53 -1.46 -21.11
C GLU A 52 5.10 -2.61 -22.03
N THR A 53 5.82 -3.74 -22.00
CA THR A 53 5.46 -4.95 -22.76
C THR A 53 4.08 -5.49 -22.34
N VAL A 54 3.81 -5.57 -21.03
CA VAL A 54 2.52 -6.01 -20.47
C VAL A 54 1.39 -5.09 -20.92
N ILE A 55 1.59 -3.78 -20.87
CA ILE A 55 0.59 -2.79 -21.29
C ILE A 55 0.30 -2.93 -22.78
N ARG A 56 1.33 -3.10 -23.62
CA ARG A 56 1.16 -3.33 -25.07
C ARG A 56 0.42 -4.63 -25.38
N LEU A 57 0.65 -5.70 -24.60
CA LEU A 57 -0.13 -6.94 -24.71
C LEU A 57 -1.61 -6.71 -24.39
N GLY A 58 -1.88 -5.88 -23.38
CA GLY A 58 -3.21 -5.38 -23.03
C GLY A 58 -4.14 -6.41 -22.40
N TYR A 59 -5.32 -5.94 -21.99
CA TYR A 59 -6.41 -6.81 -21.56
C TYR A 59 -7.28 -7.19 -22.79
N PRO A 60 -7.74 -8.46 -22.94
CA PRO A 60 -7.71 -9.56 -21.97
C PRO A 60 -6.49 -10.47 -22.06
N ARG A 61 -5.49 -10.15 -22.89
CA ARG A 61 -4.31 -11.00 -23.12
C ARG A 61 -3.54 -11.33 -21.83
N VAL A 62 -3.44 -10.37 -20.92
CA VAL A 62 -2.73 -10.48 -19.64
C VAL A 62 -3.61 -10.95 -18.47
N LYS A 63 -4.85 -11.38 -18.73
CA LYS A 63 -5.81 -11.74 -17.67
C LYS A 63 -5.25 -12.77 -16.68
N SER A 64 -4.47 -13.75 -17.16
CA SER A 64 -3.91 -14.82 -16.31
C SER A 64 -2.86 -14.33 -15.31
N ILE A 65 -2.29 -13.15 -15.51
CA ILE A 65 -1.23 -12.59 -14.67
C ILE A 65 -1.66 -11.36 -13.86
N LEU A 66 -2.95 -10.98 -13.89
CA LEU A 66 -3.47 -9.85 -13.10
C LEU A 66 -3.14 -9.94 -11.60
N PRO A 67 -3.20 -11.11 -10.92
CA PRO A 67 -2.76 -11.21 -9.53
C PRO A 67 -1.30 -10.76 -9.34
N GLY A 68 -0.39 -11.19 -10.21
CA GLY A 68 1.02 -10.80 -10.14
C GLY A 68 1.28 -9.35 -10.54
N LEU A 69 0.41 -8.74 -11.35
CA LEU A 69 0.49 -7.32 -11.65
C LEU A 69 0.07 -6.45 -10.45
N LEU A 70 -0.84 -6.92 -9.59
CA LEU A 70 -1.19 -6.23 -8.34
C LEU A 70 0.00 -6.17 -7.37
N GLU A 71 0.95 -7.11 -7.43
CA GLU A 71 2.15 -7.06 -6.59
C GLU A 71 3.01 -5.83 -6.91
N TRP A 72 2.97 -5.29 -8.13
CA TRP A 72 3.68 -4.06 -8.48
C TRP A 72 3.19 -2.85 -7.70
N ILE A 73 1.97 -2.92 -7.15
CA ILE A 73 1.34 -1.85 -6.39
C ILE A 73 1.85 -1.81 -4.94
N GLN A 74 2.59 -2.82 -4.47
CA GLN A 74 3.18 -2.82 -3.13
C GLN A 74 4.11 -1.62 -2.89
N ASP A 75 4.82 -1.16 -3.92
CA ASP A 75 5.69 0.02 -3.82
C ASP A 75 5.65 0.82 -5.13
N ARG A 76 5.01 1.98 -5.08
CA ARG A 76 4.87 2.91 -6.21
C ARG A 76 6.20 3.46 -6.75
N ASN A 77 7.30 3.29 -6.04
CA ASN A 77 8.63 3.70 -6.48
C ASN A 77 9.33 2.63 -7.34
N TRP A 78 8.74 1.43 -7.49
CA TRP A 78 9.29 0.42 -8.39
C TRP A 78 9.19 0.87 -9.86
N PRO A 79 10.25 0.66 -10.68
CA PRO A 79 10.20 1.04 -12.08
C PRO A 79 9.04 0.34 -12.79
N GLY A 80 8.19 1.08 -13.49
CA GLY A 80 7.00 0.56 -14.17
C GLY A 80 5.76 0.40 -13.28
N ALA A 81 5.84 0.59 -11.95
CA ALA A 81 4.71 0.38 -11.05
C ALA A 81 3.59 1.41 -11.26
N GLY A 82 3.93 2.67 -11.57
CA GLY A 82 2.95 3.70 -11.88
C GLY A 82 2.15 3.36 -13.14
N GLU A 83 2.85 2.96 -14.20
CA GLU A 83 2.26 2.57 -15.48
C GLU A 83 1.38 1.32 -15.34
N ILE A 84 1.81 0.34 -14.54
CA ILE A 84 0.96 -0.82 -14.20
C ILE A 84 -0.26 -0.39 -13.41
N ALA A 85 -0.14 0.53 -12.44
CA ALA A 85 -1.29 1.00 -11.68
C ALA A 85 -2.35 1.65 -12.58
N ASP A 86 -1.93 2.54 -13.47
CA ASP A 86 -2.81 3.22 -14.42
C ASP A 86 -3.49 2.20 -15.36
N PHE A 87 -2.74 1.20 -15.84
CA PHE A 87 -3.26 0.13 -16.67
C PHE A 87 -4.28 -0.76 -15.93
N LEU A 88 -4.01 -1.14 -14.67
CA LEU A 88 -4.96 -1.92 -13.85
C LEU A 88 -6.23 -1.12 -13.57
N LEU A 89 -6.12 0.19 -13.37
CA LEU A 89 -7.28 1.07 -13.22
C LEU A 89 -8.11 1.13 -14.51
N GLU A 90 -7.47 1.22 -15.68
CA GLU A 90 -8.14 1.22 -17.00
C GLU A 90 -8.93 -0.07 -17.25
N ILE A 91 -8.43 -1.22 -16.77
CA ILE A 91 -9.15 -2.51 -16.89
C ILE A 91 -10.52 -2.45 -16.21
N GLY A 92 -10.64 -1.77 -15.07
CA GLY A 92 -11.92 -1.57 -14.36
C GLY A 92 -12.48 -2.83 -13.70
N ASP A 93 -13.76 -3.12 -13.91
CA ASP A 93 -14.53 -4.18 -13.22
C ASP A 93 -13.86 -5.56 -13.12
N PRO A 94 -13.13 -6.07 -14.14
CA PRO A 94 -12.39 -7.33 -14.03
C PRO A 94 -11.35 -7.37 -12.91
N MET A 95 -10.91 -6.21 -12.37
CA MET A 95 -9.98 -6.14 -11.23
C MET A 95 -10.64 -6.43 -9.88
N ILE A 96 -11.96 -6.28 -9.77
CA ILE A 96 -12.70 -6.42 -8.51
C ILE A 96 -12.38 -7.74 -7.76
N PRO A 97 -12.48 -8.94 -8.38
CA PRO A 97 -12.18 -10.18 -7.65
C PRO A 97 -10.74 -10.23 -7.12
N TYR A 98 -9.77 -9.69 -7.86
CA TYR A 98 -8.37 -9.70 -7.45
C TYR A 98 -8.07 -8.69 -6.34
N VAL A 99 -8.72 -7.53 -6.36
CA VAL A 99 -8.66 -6.57 -5.24
C VAL A 99 -9.28 -7.19 -3.99
N LYS A 100 -10.42 -7.89 -4.10
CA LYS A 100 -11.01 -8.62 -2.96
C LYS A 100 -10.05 -9.64 -2.38
N ASP A 101 -9.33 -10.37 -3.23
CA ASP A 101 -8.34 -11.34 -2.78
C ASP A 101 -7.22 -10.65 -1.99
N VAL A 102 -6.70 -9.51 -2.45
CA VAL A 102 -5.70 -8.72 -1.71
C VAL A 102 -6.25 -8.26 -0.35
N LEU A 103 -7.43 -7.64 -0.31
CA LEU A 103 -8.04 -7.16 0.93
C LEU A 103 -8.34 -8.28 1.93
N ASN A 104 -8.56 -9.51 1.47
CA ASN A 104 -8.86 -10.66 2.34
C ASN A 104 -7.61 -11.41 2.80
N GLN A 105 -6.64 -11.62 1.90
CA GLN A 105 -5.49 -12.48 2.13
C GLN A 105 -4.25 -11.71 2.60
N HIS A 106 -4.20 -10.40 2.33
CA HIS A 106 -3.05 -9.54 2.59
C HIS A 106 -3.44 -8.28 3.39
N SER A 107 -4.51 -8.31 4.19
CA SER A 107 -4.95 -7.16 5.00
C SER A 107 -3.87 -6.63 5.97
N GLU A 108 -2.95 -7.50 6.40
CA GLU A 108 -1.84 -7.15 7.29
C GLU A 108 -0.71 -6.38 6.57
N ASP A 109 -0.66 -6.42 5.24
CA ASP A 109 0.29 -5.62 4.45
C ASP A 109 -0.27 -4.21 4.27
N GLN A 110 -0.02 -3.39 5.30
CA GLN A 110 -0.61 -2.06 5.41
C GLN A 110 -0.24 -1.15 4.24
N GLU A 111 1.00 -1.24 3.76
CA GLU A 111 1.50 -0.42 2.65
C GLU A 111 0.87 -0.86 1.32
N TRP A 112 0.80 -2.17 1.06
CA TRP A 112 0.14 -2.65 -0.15
C TRP A 112 -1.34 -2.30 -0.17
N VAL A 113 -2.06 -2.53 0.93
CA VAL A 113 -3.48 -2.18 1.04
C VAL A 113 -3.66 -0.68 0.86
N TYR A 114 -2.83 0.15 1.49
CA TYR A 114 -2.85 1.61 1.30
C TYR A 114 -2.76 1.97 -0.18
N TRP A 115 -1.79 1.41 -0.91
CA TRP A 115 -1.65 1.70 -2.34
C TRP A 115 -2.82 1.17 -3.17
N ILE A 116 -3.40 0.02 -2.82
CA ILE A 116 -4.63 -0.47 -3.48
C ILE A 116 -5.79 0.52 -3.31
N PHE A 117 -5.94 1.12 -2.13
CA PHE A 117 -6.91 2.19 -1.93
C PHE A 117 -6.62 3.38 -2.83
N GLU A 118 -5.38 3.87 -2.79
CA GLU A 118 -5.00 5.10 -3.49
C GLU A 118 -5.05 4.99 -5.00
N VAL A 119 -4.71 3.84 -5.58
CA VAL A 119 -4.56 3.71 -7.04
C VAL A 119 -5.75 3.04 -7.72
N LEU A 120 -6.59 2.31 -6.98
CA LEU A 120 -7.77 1.64 -7.52
C LEU A 120 -9.05 2.11 -6.83
N ILE A 121 -9.22 1.80 -5.54
CA ILE A 121 -10.54 1.92 -4.88
C ILE A 121 -11.04 3.36 -4.83
N ASN A 122 -10.16 4.35 -4.61
CA ASN A 122 -10.52 5.77 -4.61
C ASN A 122 -11.10 6.26 -5.96
N HIS A 123 -10.84 5.55 -7.05
CA HIS A 123 -11.29 5.89 -8.39
C HIS A 123 -12.54 5.11 -8.82
N TRP A 124 -13.03 4.20 -7.98
CA TRP A 124 -14.19 3.38 -8.29
C TRP A 124 -15.50 4.12 -8.06
N ASN A 125 -16.51 3.80 -8.86
CA ASN A 125 -17.86 4.29 -8.64
C ASN A 125 -18.62 3.41 -7.62
N THR A 126 -19.80 3.87 -7.19
CA THR A 126 -20.60 3.17 -6.17
C THR A 126 -20.97 1.72 -6.57
N ILE A 127 -21.19 1.43 -7.85
CA ILE A 127 -21.52 0.07 -8.31
C ILE A 127 -20.34 -0.88 -8.09
N GLN A 128 -19.12 -0.40 -8.30
CA GLN A 128 -17.90 -1.18 -8.07
C GLN A 128 -17.63 -1.34 -6.56
N VAL A 129 -17.71 -0.26 -5.80
CA VAL A 129 -17.45 -0.26 -4.34
C VAL A 129 -18.40 -1.19 -3.58
N VAL A 130 -19.69 -1.24 -3.95
CA VAL A 130 -20.67 -2.14 -3.32
C VAL A 130 -20.26 -3.62 -3.44
N GLN A 131 -19.50 -4.01 -4.46
CA GLN A 131 -19.05 -5.40 -4.65
C GLN A 131 -17.96 -5.82 -3.65
N ILE A 132 -17.29 -4.85 -3.02
CA ILE A 132 -16.23 -5.05 -2.01
C ILE A 132 -16.61 -4.53 -0.61
N GLN A 133 -17.90 -4.23 -0.39
CA GLN A 133 -18.35 -3.61 0.87
C GLN A 133 -18.02 -4.44 2.12
N ALA A 134 -18.03 -5.77 2.02
CA ALA A 134 -17.76 -6.65 3.15
C ALA A 134 -16.29 -6.54 3.59
N GLU A 135 -15.38 -6.49 2.61
CA GLU A 135 -13.95 -6.28 2.81
C GLU A 135 -13.68 -4.89 3.41
N LEU A 136 -14.34 -3.84 2.90
CA LEU A 136 -14.22 -2.48 3.45
C LEU A 136 -14.73 -2.39 4.88
N ILE A 137 -15.86 -3.03 5.19
CA ILE A 137 -16.40 -3.07 6.56
C ILE A 137 -15.39 -3.76 7.49
N LYS A 138 -14.78 -4.87 7.07
CA LYS A 138 -13.73 -5.55 7.84
C LYS A 138 -12.55 -4.61 8.10
N ILE A 139 -12.00 -3.99 7.06
CA ILE A 139 -10.85 -3.08 7.18
C ILE A 139 -11.17 -1.87 8.08
N SER A 140 -12.40 -1.33 8.01
CA SER A 140 -12.82 -0.21 8.86
C SER A 140 -12.77 -0.49 10.37
N GLN A 141 -12.76 -1.77 10.74
CA GLN A 141 -12.70 -2.23 12.14
C GLN A 141 -11.26 -2.48 12.61
N GLU A 142 -10.28 -2.46 11.71
CA GLU A 142 -8.86 -2.68 12.01
C GLU A 142 -8.19 -1.36 12.45
N LYS A 143 -6.86 -1.40 12.70
CA LYS A 143 -6.07 -0.22 13.10
C LYS A 143 -5.44 0.54 11.94
N ALA A 144 -5.23 -0.11 10.80
CA ALA A 144 -4.58 0.47 9.63
C ALA A 144 -5.51 0.46 8.44
N ASN A 145 -5.41 1.49 7.60
CA ASN A 145 -6.28 1.72 6.44
C ASN A 145 -7.79 1.82 6.78
N ASP A 146 -8.13 1.86 8.06
CA ASP A 146 -9.48 1.89 8.58
C ASP A 146 -10.18 3.21 8.24
N LEU A 147 -9.47 4.33 8.36
CA LEU A 147 -9.96 5.65 7.95
C LEU A 147 -10.21 5.72 6.44
N SER A 148 -9.33 5.13 5.62
CA SER A 148 -9.52 5.02 4.16
C SER A 148 -10.77 4.22 3.84
N ALA A 149 -10.99 3.08 4.52
CA ALA A 149 -12.21 2.29 4.38
C ALA A 149 -13.46 3.05 4.81
N LEU A 150 -13.42 3.74 5.97
CA LEU A 150 -14.54 4.58 6.45
C LEU A 150 -14.85 5.72 5.48
N ARG A 151 -13.83 6.37 4.90
CA ARG A 151 -13.99 7.41 3.87
C ARG A 151 -14.78 6.87 2.69
N ILE A 152 -14.39 5.71 2.16
CA ILE A 152 -15.05 5.09 1.02
C ILE A 152 -16.49 4.68 1.37
N LEU A 153 -16.70 4.02 2.52
CA LEU A 153 -18.03 3.62 2.97
C LEU A 153 -18.98 4.82 3.12
N LEU A 154 -18.47 5.94 3.65
CA LEU A 154 -19.22 7.20 3.76
C LEU A 154 -19.51 7.82 2.39
N THR A 155 -18.48 7.98 1.56
CA THR A 155 -18.55 8.68 0.27
C THR A 155 -19.53 8.00 -0.68
N HIS A 156 -19.59 6.67 -0.65
CA HIS A 156 -20.49 5.89 -1.48
C HIS A 156 -21.86 5.63 -0.84
N GLY A 157 -22.14 6.22 0.34
CA GLY A 157 -23.43 6.12 1.02
C GLY A 157 -23.74 4.74 1.58
N ILE A 158 -22.72 3.91 1.79
CA ILE A 158 -22.86 2.59 2.44
C ILE A 158 -23.04 2.78 3.94
N TYR A 159 -22.26 3.68 4.54
CA TYR A 159 -22.47 4.16 5.90
C TYR A 159 -23.08 5.55 5.89
N ALA A 160 -24.03 5.77 6.80
CA ALA A 160 -24.53 7.09 7.11
C ALA A 160 -23.53 7.87 7.97
N LYS A 161 -23.56 9.21 7.88
CA LYS A 161 -22.61 10.10 8.57
C LYS A 161 -22.61 9.89 10.09
N ASP A 162 -23.78 9.71 10.69
CA ASP A 162 -23.95 9.43 12.11
C ASP A 162 -23.29 8.12 12.55
N VAL A 163 -23.44 7.05 11.77
CA VAL A 163 -22.74 5.78 12.00
C VAL A 163 -21.22 5.96 11.99
N VAL A 164 -20.69 6.71 11.01
CA VAL A 164 -19.24 6.98 10.94
C VAL A 164 -18.78 7.84 12.12
N CYS A 165 -19.57 8.84 12.53
CA CYS A 165 -19.29 9.63 13.73
C CYS A 165 -19.19 8.77 14.99
N GLU A 166 -20.11 7.82 15.18
CA GLU A 166 -20.09 6.89 16.33
C GLU A 166 -18.83 6.01 16.32
N ILE A 167 -18.45 5.46 15.16
CA ILE A 167 -17.24 4.64 15.02
C ILE A 167 -15.99 5.46 15.33
N ILE A 168 -15.89 6.66 14.75
CA ILE A 168 -14.75 7.57 14.97
C ILE A 168 -14.66 7.97 16.44
N GLN A 169 -15.77 8.30 17.08
CA GLN A 169 -15.77 8.66 18.50
C GLN A 169 -15.29 7.48 19.36
N CYS A 170 -15.78 6.27 19.09
CA CYS A 170 -15.31 5.06 19.78
C CYS A 170 -13.80 4.85 19.61
N LYS A 171 -13.26 5.02 18.39
CA LYS A 171 -11.81 4.95 18.13
C LYS A 171 -11.03 6.02 18.91
N LYS A 172 -11.52 7.27 18.94
CA LYS A 172 -10.92 8.36 19.75
C LYS A 172 -10.86 8.00 21.22
N ASP A 173 -11.96 7.50 21.77
CA ASP A 173 -12.07 7.16 23.20
C ASP A 173 -11.11 6.02 23.57
N VAL A 174 -10.99 4.99 22.72
CA VAL A 174 -10.04 3.89 22.90
C VAL A 174 -8.60 4.40 22.89
N ILE A 175 -8.22 5.22 21.90
CA ILE A 175 -6.85 5.75 21.79
C ILE A 175 -6.53 6.68 22.96
N ALA A 176 -7.47 7.55 23.36
CA ALA A 176 -7.30 8.43 24.51
C ALA A 176 -7.12 7.63 25.81
N PHE A 177 -7.86 6.52 25.97
CA PHE A 177 -7.68 5.60 27.08
C PHE A 177 -6.30 4.93 27.05
N GLU A 178 -5.88 4.35 25.92
CA GLU A 178 -4.57 3.71 25.77
C GLU A 178 -3.41 4.70 26.03
N LEU A 179 -3.52 5.94 25.53
CA LEU A 179 -2.55 7.00 25.80
C LEU A 179 -2.49 7.33 27.29
N LYS A 180 -3.64 7.48 27.94
CA LYS A 180 -3.69 7.75 29.38
C LYS A 180 -3.06 6.61 30.17
N GLU A 181 -3.37 5.36 29.85
CA GLU A 181 -2.80 4.18 30.49
C GLU A 181 -1.27 4.14 30.35
N LEU A 182 -0.73 4.44 29.16
CA LEU A 182 0.72 4.51 28.94
C LEU A 182 1.39 5.59 29.80
N HIS A 183 0.78 6.77 29.94
CA HIS A 183 1.32 7.84 30.80
C HIS A 183 1.20 7.51 32.29
N ASP A 184 0.09 6.92 32.72
CA ASP A 184 -0.17 6.58 34.12
C ASP A 184 0.72 5.41 34.60
N THR A 185 1.03 4.46 33.71
CA THR A 185 1.88 3.28 34.03
C THR A 185 3.38 3.56 33.91
N HIS A 186 3.77 4.60 33.18
CA HIS A 186 5.17 4.99 32.96
C HIS A 186 5.43 6.48 33.23
N PRO A 187 5.05 7.02 34.41
CA PRO A 187 5.17 8.45 34.71
C PRO A 187 6.62 8.95 34.77
N GLU A 188 7.60 8.05 34.89
CA GLU A 188 9.03 8.34 34.86
C GLU A 188 9.59 8.57 33.45
N ILE A 189 8.85 8.21 32.40
CA ILE A 189 9.30 8.30 31.02
C ILE A 189 8.92 9.65 30.43
N ASP A 190 9.91 10.53 30.33
CA ASP A 190 9.85 11.73 29.51
C ASP A 190 10.45 11.43 28.13
N CYS A 191 9.60 11.33 27.11
CA CYS A 191 10.00 11.03 25.75
C CYS A 191 10.78 12.16 25.09
N GLU A 192 10.41 13.42 25.34
CA GLU A 192 11.13 14.58 24.80
C GLU A 192 12.55 14.63 25.37
N ALA A 193 12.70 14.44 26.69
CA ALA A 193 13.99 14.40 27.34
C ALA A 193 14.84 13.21 26.89
N LEU A 194 14.24 12.02 26.72
CA LEU A 194 14.94 10.83 26.24
C LEU A 194 15.48 11.03 24.81
N HIS A 195 14.65 11.54 23.90
CA HIS A 195 15.08 11.82 22.54
C HIS A 195 16.17 12.90 22.49
N LYS A 196 16.04 13.96 23.30
CA LYS A 196 17.09 14.99 23.42
C LYS A 196 18.42 14.39 23.86
N GLN A 197 18.42 13.57 24.91
CA GLN A 197 19.62 12.88 25.40
C GLN A 197 20.24 11.97 24.33
N PHE A 198 19.41 11.31 23.53
CA PHE A 198 19.86 10.47 22.42
C PHE A 198 20.58 11.27 21.34
N PHE A 199 20.03 12.41 20.91
CA PHE A 199 20.65 13.27 19.91
C PHE A 199 21.93 13.93 20.39
N ASP A 200 22.10 14.10 21.70
CA ASP A 200 23.32 14.62 22.32
C ASP A 200 24.43 13.54 22.46
N GLN A 201 24.17 12.27 22.16
CA GLN A 201 25.17 11.20 22.27
C GLN A 201 26.27 11.31 21.21
N GLN A 202 27.50 10.96 21.62
CA GLN A 202 28.60 10.81 20.67
C GLN A 202 28.36 9.60 19.75
N PRO A 203 28.82 9.61 18.48
CA PRO A 203 28.53 8.53 17.52
C PRO A 203 28.93 7.12 17.98
N ASN A 204 29.98 7.00 18.79
CA ASN A 204 30.47 5.74 19.37
C ASN A 204 29.61 5.24 20.55
N GLU A 205 28.79 6.08 21.16
CA GLU A 205 27.99 5.77 22.35
C GLU A 205 26.52 5.50 22.02
N ILE A 206 26.03 5.95 20.85
CA ILE A 206 24.63 5.80 20.39
C ILE A 206 24.10 4.38 20.59
N LYS A 207 24.84 3.36 20.14
CA LYS A 207 24.40 1.96 20.21
C LYS A 207 24.22 1.50 21.66
N GLN A 208 25.16 1.87 22.53
CA GLN A 208 25.11 1.53 23.93
C GLN A 208 23.93 2.25 24.61
N PHE A 209 23.79 3.56 24.38
CA PHE A 209 22.69 4.35 24.93
C PHE A 209 21.32 3.80 24.52
N HIS A 210 21.16 3.45 23.23
CA HIS A 210 19.93 2.88 22.71
C HIS A 210 19.60 1.55 23.41
N GLU A 211 20.57 0.65 23.55
CA GLU A 211 20.33 -0.64 24.22
C GLU A 211 19.94 -0.47 25.69
N HIS A 212 20.57 0.48 26.40
CA HIS A 212 20.24 0.77 27.81
C HIS A 212 18.84 1.39 27.98
N ASN A 213 18.30 2.05 26.96
CA ASN A 213 17.01 2.75 27.01
C ASN A 213 15.95 2.11 26.10
N LYS A 214 16.19 0.87 25.63
CA LYS A 214 15.37 0.22 24.61
C LYS A 214 13.89 0.17 24.97
N ASP A 215 13.56 -0.19 26.21
CA ASP A 215 12.18 -0.28 26.67
C ASP A 215 11.52 1.11 26.73
N ARG A 216 12.28 2.14 27.12
CA ARG A 216 11.79 3.53 27.14
C ARG A 216 11.51 4.03 25.73
N PHE A 217 12.38 3.74 24.76
CA PHE A 217 12.13 4.06 23.36
C PHE A 217 10.93 3.32 22.79
N TYR A 218 10.74 2.06 23.17
CA TYR A 218 9.56 1.29 22.77
C TYR A 218 8.27 1.95 23.27
N ILE A 219 8.22 2.38 24.53
CA ILE A 219 7.07 3.08 25.11
C ILE A 219 6.86 4.44 24.42
N CYS A 220 7.93 5.21 24.20
CA CYS A 220 7.82 6.48 23.48
C CYS A 220 7.32 6.31 22.04
N LYS A 221 7.75 5.25 21.34
CA LYS A 221 7.21 4.92 20.02
C LYS A 221 5.74 4.53 20.10
N ALA A 222 5.34 3.79 21.12
CA ALA A 222 3.94 3.42 21.35
C ALA A 222 3.04 4.66 21.60
N ILE A 223 3.52 5.64 22.38
CA ILE A 223 2.82 6.92 22.62
C ILE A 223 2.73 7.73 21.31
N SER A 224 3.87 7.93 20.63
CA SER A 224 3.95 8.69 19.39
C SER A 224 3.02 8.12 18.31
N ASN A 225 3.00 6.80 18.10
CA ASN A 225 2.11 6.17 17.12
C ASN A 225 0.63 6.42 17.43
N ARG A 226 0.22 6.42 18.71
CA ARG A 226 -1.17 6.68 19.09
C ARG A 226 -1.57 8.14 18.91
N GLN A 227 -0.64 9.06 19.18
CA GLN A 227 -0.84 10.48 18.92
C GLN A 227 -0.98 10.76 17.42
N GLU A 228 -0.20 10.08 16.59
CA GLU A 228 -0.30 10.14 15.13
C GLU A 228 -1.67 9.68 14.64
N VAL A 229 -2.14 8.50 15.07
CA VAL A 229 -3.49 8.01 14.73
C VAL A 229 -4.59 8.97 15.20
N LEU A 230 -4.45 9.57 16.40
CA LEU A 230 -5.42 10.57 16.87
C LEU A 230 -5.45 11.81 15.96
N SER A 231 -4.28 12.28 15.51
CA SER A 231 -4.17 13.39 14.55
C SER A 231 -4.80 13.04 13.20
N GLU A 232 -4.60 11.82 12.69
CA GLU A 232 -5.24 11.36 11.44
C GLU A 232 -6.76 11.32 11.58
N ILE A 233 -7.25 10.85 12.72
CA ILE A 233 -8.69 10.85 13.04
C ILE A 233 -9.24 12.29 13.10
N GLU A 234 -8.50 13.23 13.66
CA GLU A 234 -8.89 14.64 13.71
C GLU A 234 -8.98 15.26 12.31
N ILE A 235 -7.99 15.00 11.45
CA ILE A 235 -7.99 15.40 10.04
C ILE A 235 -9.21 14.81 9.33
N PHE A 236 -9.44 13.50 9.47
CA PHE A 236 -10.61 12.82 8.90
C PHE A 236 -11.93 13.46 9.38
N THR A 237 -12.04 13.76 10.68
CA THR A 237 -13.24 14.39 11.24
C THR A 237 -13.48 15.77 10.61
N ALA A 238 -12.43 16.58 10.48
CA ALA A 238 -12.50 17.92 9.92
C ALA A 238 -12.83 17.92 8.42
N GLU A 239 -12.35 16.93 7.67
CA GLU A 239 -12.58 16.85 6.22
C GLU A 239 -13.93 16.25 5.87
N PHE A 240 -14.38 15.22 6.59
CA PHE A 240 -15.53 14.41 6.16
C PHE A 240 -16.74 14.49 7.09
N LEU A 241 -16.56 14.92 8.35
CA LEU A 241 -17.62 14.84 9.38
C LEU A 241 -18.12 16.18 9.92
N THR A 242 -17.46 17.30 9.62
CA THR A 242 -18.04 18.65 9.86
C THR A 242 -19.10 19.01 8.82
#